data_AF-A0A938PTD7-F1
#
_entry.id   AF-A0A938PTD7-F1
#
_cell.length_a   1.000
_cell.length_b   1.000
_cell.length_c   1.000
_cell.angle_alpha   90.00
_cell.angle_beta   90.00
_cell.angle_gamma   90.00
#
_symmetry.space_group_name_H-M   'P 1'
#
loop_
_entity.id
_entity.type
_entity.pdbx_description
1 polymer ?
#
loop_
_entity_poly.entity_id
_entity_poly.type
_entity_poly.pdbx_seq_one_letter_code
_entity_poly.pdbx_strand_id
1 'polypeptide(L)'
;MPTPLQAGRTPGDDLDLSLDDMVDLLSREIERLKASLEMYRLLDHPQKQDIILRHVQALDERQNRLDDLKDLLLARQMPHWRIGETFSLRS
;
A
#
# COMPACT_ATOMS: atom_id res chain seq x y z
N MET A 1 -23.22 -6.77 46.91
CA MET A 1 -22.09 -6.03 46.32
C MET A 1 -22.30 -5.99 44.81
N PRO A 2 -22.53 -4.81 44.21
CA PRO A 2 -22.64 -4.66 42.75
C PRO A 2 -21.25 -4.42 42.15
N THR A 3 -20.95 -5.04 41.01
CA THR A 3 -19.88 -4.56 40.11
C THR A 3 -20.52 -4.21 38.77
N PRO A 4 -20.48 -2.94 38.35
CA PRO A 4 -21.05 -2.47 37.09
C PRO A 4 -20.01 -2.35 35.96
N LEU A 5 -20.51 -1.96 34.78
CA LEU A 5 -19.84 -1.41 33.58
C LEU A 5 -19.32 -2.46 32.57
N GLN A 6 -20.11 -2.80 31.54
CA GLN A 6 -20.13 -2.12 30.23
C GLN A 6 -18.75 -1.76 29.68
N ALA A 7 -18.31 -2.52 28.68
CA ALA A 7 -17.58 -1.99 27.53
C ALA A 7 -17.91 -2.89 26.33
N GLY A 8 -19.12 -2.72 25.79
CA GLY A 8 -19.32 -2.99 24.38
C GLY A 8 -18.41 -2.04 23.63
N ARG A 9 -17.20 -2.49 23.27
CA ARG A 9 -16.41 -1.79 22.25
C ARG A 9 -17.17 -1.95 20.94
N THR A 10 -17.93 -0.91 20.61
CA THR A 10 -18.25 -0.57 19.24
C THR A 10 -16.93 -0.51 18.47
N PRO A 11 -16.75 -1.28 17.38
CA PRO A 11 -15.64 -1.11 16.46
C PRO A 11 -15.92 0.13 15.60
N GLY A 12 -15.95 1.28 16.27
CA GLY A 12 -15.84 2.59 15.67
C GLY A 12 -14.47 3.10 16.05
N ASP A 13 -13.46 2.62 15.35
CA ASP A 13 -12.19 3.33 15.21
C ASP A 13 -11.97 3.37 13.70
N ASP A 14 -12.62 4.36 13.09
CA ASP A 14 -12.27 4.89 11.79
C ASP A 14 -10.76 5.14 11.81
N LEU A 15 -10.04 4.24 11.14
CA LEU A 15 -8.60 4.27 10.97
C LEU A 15 -8.22 5.55 10.22
N ASP A 16 -7.95 6.61 10.97
CA ASP A 16 -7.18 7.78 10.52
C ASP A 16 -5.72 7.35 10.36
N LEU A 17 -5.50 6.41 9.43
CA LEU A 17 -4.17 5.89 9.11
C LEU A 17 -3.40 7.01 8.44
N SER A 18 -2.20 7.30 8.96
CA SER A 18 -1.26 8.13 8.24
C SER A 18 -0.97 7.50 6.88
N LEU A 19 -0.62 8.34 5.90
CA LEU A 19 -0.27 7.86 4.56
C LEU A 19 0.93 6.90 4.62
N ASP A 20 1.83 7.08 5.58
CA ASP A 20 2.93 6.16 5.88
C ASP A 20 2.44 4.82 6.43
N ASP A 21 1.42 4.83 7.30
CA ASP A 21 0.83 3.59 7.84
C ASP A 21 0.11 2.79 6.75
N MET A 22 -0.52 3.48 5.78
CA MET A 22 -1.11 2.82 4.61
C MET A 22 -0.04 2.20 3.71
N VAL A 23 1.10 2.88 3.52
CA VAL A 23 2.24 2.34 2.76
C VAL A 23 2.79 1.07 3.41
N ASP A 24 2.97 1.08 4.74
CA ASP A 24 3.44 -0.07 5.49
C ASP A 24 2.45 -1.24 5.45
N LEU A 25 1.16 -0.95 5.58
CA LEU A 25 0.10 -1.94 5.53
C LEU A 25 0.02 -2.61 4.14
N LEU A 26 0.04 -1.82 3.07
CA LEU A 26 0.05 -2.33 1.70
C LEU A 26 1.32 -3.12 1.39
N SER A 27 2.48 -2.68 1.88
CA SER A 27 3.74 -3.40 1.70
C SER A 27 3.71 -4.79 2.34
N ARG A 28 3.17 -4.90 3.56
CA ARG A 28 3.00 -6.20 4.25
C ARG A 28 2.00 -7.10 3.54
N GLU A 29 0.92 -6.52 3.01
CA GLU A 29 -0.08 -7.28 2.26
C GLU A 29 0.48 -7.82 0.95
N ILE A 30 1.31 -7.04 0.25
CA ILE A 30 2.01 -7.46 -0.96
C ILE A 30 2.95 -8.65 -0.66
N GLU A 31 3.76 -8.56 0.39
CA GLU A 31 4.65 -9.67 0.78
C GLU A 31 3.88 -10.94 1.15
N ARG A 32 2.74 -10.80 1.85
CA ARG A 32 1.86 -11.93 2.14
C ARG A 32 1.28 -12.56 0.87
N LEU A 33 0.85 -11.74 -0.10
CA LEU A 33 0.32 -12.22 -1.37
C LEU A 33 1.40 -12.93 -2.21
N LYS A 34 2.63 -12.41 -2.23
CA LYS A 34 3.79 -13.07 -2.87
C LYS A 34 4.07 -14.43 -2.24
N ALA A 35 4.10 -14.52 -0.92
CA ALA A 35 4.31 -15.79 -0.21
C ALA A 35 3.20 -16.81 -0.52
N SER A 36 1.95 -16.35 -0.57
CA SER A 36 0.79 -17.17 -0.96
C SER A 36 0.92 -17.69 -2.40
N LEU A 37 1.28 -16.80 -3.34
CA LEU A 37 1.51 -17.14 -4.74
C LEU A 37 2.61 -18.20 -4.91
N GLU A 38 3.70 -18.09 -4.17
CA GLU A 38 4.80 -19.04 -4.21
C GLU A 38 4.37 -20.41 -3.67
N MET A 39 3.56 -20.44 -2.61
CA MET A 39 2.96 -21.69 -2.11
C MET A 39 2.01 -22.32 -3.14
N TYR A 40 1.18 -21.52 -3.82
CA TYR A 40 0.32 -22.00 -4.91
C TYR A 40 1.11 -22.47 -6.14
N ARG A 41 2.29 -21.90 -6.40
CA ARG A 41 3.22 -22.36 -7.44
C ARG A 41 3.80 -23.75 -7.16
N LEU A 42 3.83 -24.19 -5.91
CA LEU A 42 4.32 -25.53 -5.55
C LEU A 42 3.21 -26.60 -5.57
N LEU A 43 1.94 -26.19 -5.57
CA LEU A 43 0.80 -27.09 -5.66
C LEU A 43 0.55 -27.50 -7.12
N ASP A 44 0.36 -28.80 -7.38
CA ASP A 44 0.01 -29.34 -8.69
C ASP A 44 -1.52 -29.38 -8.82
N HIS A 45 -2.11 -28.24 -9.18
CA HIS A 45 -3.56 -28.05 -9.23
C HIS A 45 -4.00 -27.67 -10.65
N PRO A 46 -5.05 -28.28 -11.22
CA PRO A 46 -5.46 -28.02 -12.61
C PRO A 46 -5.93 -26.57 -12.87
N GLN A 47 -6.39 -25.85 -11.83
CA GLN A 47 -6.78 -24.44 -11.92
C GLN A 47 -5.69 -23.47 -11.44
N LYS A 48 -4.48 -23.97 -11.19
CA LYS A 48 -3.35 -23.17 -10.67
C LYS A 48 -3.04 -21.95 -11.53
N GLN A 49 -3.06 -22.10 -12.85
CA GLN A 49 -2.78 -21.00 -13.76
C GLN A 49 -3.82 -19.88 -13.65
N ASP A 50 -5.10 -20.21 -13.56
CA ASP A 50 -6.18 -19.23 -13.37
C ASP A 50 -6.07 -18.49 -12.03
N ILE A 51 -5.73 -19.22 -10.96
CA ILE A 51 -5.53 -18.64 -9.63
C ILE A 51 -4.33 -17.69 -9.64
N ILE A 52 -3.21 -18.10 -10.24
CA ILE A 52 -2.01 -17.27 -10.38
C ILE A 52 -2.32 -16.01 -11.20
N LEU A 53 -3.03 -16.14 -12.32
CA LEU A 53 -3.40 -15.00 -13.18
C LEU A 53 -4.21 -13.95 -12.41
N ARG A 54 -5.23 -14.36 -11.64
CA ARG A 54 -6.03 -13.43 -10.83
C ARG A 54 -5.19 -12.75 -9.75
N HIS A 55 -4.28 -13.49 -9.12
CA HIS A 55 -3.40 -12.92 -8.09
C HIS A 55 -2.38 -11.95 -8.67
N VAL A 56 -1.84 -12.22 -9.86
CA VAL A 56 -0.93 -11.31 -10.56
C VAL A 56 -1.67 -10.02 -10.94
N GLN A 57 -2.88 -10.12 -11.51
CA GLN A 57 -3.69 -8.94 -11.84
C GLN A 57 -3.98 -8.07 -10.60
N ALA A 58 -4.39 -8.70 -9.50
CA ALA A 58 -4.63 -7.99 -8.25
C ALA A 58 -3.36 -7.38 -7.63
N LEU A 59 -2.18 -7.94 -7.95
CA LEU A 59 -0.90 -7.41 -7.51
C LEU A 59 -0.50 -6.20 -8.35
N ASP A 60 -0.66 -6.27 -9.67
CA ASP A 60 -0.38 -5.16 -10.58
C ASP A 60 -1.28 -3.95 -10.28
N GLU A 61 -2.58 -4.16 -10.05
CA GLU A 61 -3.52 -3.09 -9.67
C GLU A 61 -3.10 -2.39 -8.37
N ARG A 62 -2.70 -3.16 -7.36
CA ARG A 62 -2.23 -2.63 -6.08
C ARG A 62 -0.88 -1.93 -6.22
N GLN A 63 0.02 -2.43 -7.06
CA GLN A 63 1.33 -1.85 -7.31
C GLN A 63 1.19 -0.50 -8.01
N ASN A 64 0.36 -0.41 -9.05
CA ASN A 64 0.09 0.85 -9.75
C ASN A 64 -0.46 1.91 -8.78
N ARG A 65 -1.41 1.52 -7.92
CA ARG A 65 -1.99 2.44 -6.92
C ARG A 65 -0.98 2.89 -5.87
N LEU A 66 -0.03 2.02 -5.51
CA LEU A 66 1.04 2.35 -4.59
C LEU A 66 2.06 3.30 -5.22
N ASP A 67 2.36 3.13 -6.50
CA ASP A 67 3.24 4.01 -7.26
C ASP A 67 2.61 5.40 -7.45
N ASP A 68 1.30 5.47 -7.76
CA ASP A 68 0.55 6.74 -7.82
C ASP A 68 0.63 7.53 -6.49
N LEU A 69 0.47 6.82 -5.35
CA LEU A 69 0.54 7.44 -4.02
C LEU A 69 1.96 7.92 -3.68
N LYS A 70 2.99 7.17 -4.10
CA LYS A 70 4.39 7.59 -3.95
C LYS A 70 4.71 8.82 -4.79
N ASP A 71 4.19 8.89 -6.02
CA ASP A 71 4.37 10.05 -6.89
C ASP A 71 3.71 11.30 -6.30
N LEU A 72 2.52 11.17 -5.71
CA LEU A 72 1.85 12.25 -4.98
C LEU A 72 2.65 12.70 -3.75
N LEU A 73 3.26 11.79 -3.01
CA LEU A 73 4.15 12.10 -1.88
C LEU A 73 5.43 12.83 -2.33
N LEU A 74 6.05 12.37 -3.43
CA LEU A 74 7.23 13.02 -4.01
C LEU A 74 6.90 14.42 -4.51
N ALA A 75 5.75 14.61 -5.17
CA ALA A 75 5.27 15.92 -5.60
C ALA A 75 5.02 16.88 -4.42
N ARG A 76 4.60 16.35 -3.27
CA ARG A 76 4.45 17.12 -2.02
C ARG A 76 5.80 17.49 -1.38
N GLN A 77 6.82 16.64 -1.51
CA GLN A 77 8.16 16.86 -0.96
C GLN A 77 9.08 17.68 -1.88
N MET A 78 8.77 17.82 -3.17
CA MET A 78 9.48 18.71 -4.09
C MET A 78 8.83 20.10 -4.09
N PRO A 79 9.35 21.09 -3.33
CA PRO A 79 8.86 22.44 -3.46
C PRO A 79 9.31 23.02 -4.80
N HIS A 80 8.34 23.42 -5.60
CA HIS A 80 8.40 23.96 -6.97
C HIS A 80 9.28 25.22 -7.16
N TRP A 81 9.97 25.72 -6.14
CA TRP A 81 10.79 26.94 -6.22
C TRP A 81 12.27 26.71 -6.59
N ARG A 82 12.76 25.47 -6.72
CA ARG A 82 14.16 25.19 -7.12
C ARG A 82 14.43 25.13 -8.63
N ILE A 83 13.49 25.57 -9.47
CA ILE A 83 13.67 25.57 -10.94
C ILE A 83 14.14 26.95 -11.48
N GLY A 84 14.30 27.96 -10.61
CA GLY A 84 14.52 29.36 -11.03
C GLY A 84 15.89 30.02 -10.80
N GLU A 85 16.91 29.36 -10.23
CA GLU A 85 18.13 30.07 -9.78
C GLU A 85 19.47 29.48 -10.27
N THR A 86 19.54 28.93 -11.48
CA THR A 86 20.85 28.53 -12.06
C THR A 86 21.02 28.94 -13.51
N PHE A 87 20.52 30.09 -13.94
CA PHE A 87 20.99 30.71 -15.19
C PHE A 87 21.05 32.24 -15.06
N SER A 88 21.95 32.70 -14.20
CA SER A 88 22.52 34.04 -14.33
C SER A 88 24.01 33.92 -14.15
N LEU A 89 24.74 33.65 -15.23
CA LEU A 89 26.17 33.94 -15.33
C LEU A 89 26.60 33.97 -16.80
N ARG A 90 27.04 35.18 -17.20
CA ARG A 90 27.89 35.57 -18.34
C ARG A 90 27.20 36.28 -19.49
N SER A 91 27.06 37.59 -19.31
CA SER A 91 27.52 38.57 -20.32
C SER A 91 29.04 38.65 -20.33
#